data_AF-A0A150MFH0-F1
#
_entry.id   AF-A0A150MFH0-F1
#
_cell.length_a   1.000
_cell.length_b   1.000
_cell.length_c   1.000
_cell.angle_alpha   90.00
_cell.angle_beta   90.00
_cell.angle_gamma   90.00
#
_symmetry.space_group_name_H-M   'P 1'
#
loop_
_entity.id
_entity.type
_entity.pdbx_description
1 polymer ?
#
loop_
_entity_poly.entity_id
_entity_poly.type
_entity_poly.pdbx_seq_one_letter_code
_entity_poly.pdbx_strand_id
1 'polypeptide(L)'
;MAEFNPYDEYAIEEAIQVRDKHGGEVTVVTVGSEEAEKELRTALAMGCDKAVLINIDDDVEEQDQYTTAKVLAEYLKDKNPDLILAGNVAIDGGSGQVGPRVAELLGIPYVTTITKLDIADGGNVTVVRDVEGDEEIIETSLPLLVTAQQGLNEPRYPSLPGIMKAKKKPLEELELDDLDLDEDDVEAKTKTIEVFLRRSGRRHRRRRGGRQHRLCPSDLLRQSV
;
A
#
# COMPACT_ATOMS: atom_id res chain seq x y z
N MET A 1 -5.18 17.62 0.04
CA MET A 1 -4.58 17.08 -1.20
C MET A 1 -4.26 15.65 -0.86
N ALA A 2 -5.05 14.70 -1.36
CA ALA A 2 -4.60 13.33 -1.43
C ALA A 2 -3.25 13.35 -2.17
N GLU A 3 -2.27 12.71 -1.57
CA GLU A 3 -0.95 12.51 -2.15
C GLU A 3 -0.86 11.01 -2.38
N PHE A 4 -0.29 10.61 -3.51
CA PHE A 4 -0.15 9.21 -3.86
C PHE A 4 0.57 8.48 -2.72
N ASN A 5 0.01 7.38 -2.22
CA ASN A 5 0.62 6.66 -1.12
C ASN A 5 1.99 6.12 -1.58
N PRO A 6 3.10 6.42 -0.87
CA PRO A 6 4.44 6.07 -1.35
C PRO A 6 4.65 4.56 -1.58
N TYR A 7 3.97 3.72 -0.81
CA TYR A 7 4.05 2.27 -0.99
C TYR A 7 3.37 1.80 -2.28
N ASP A 8 2.30 2.47 -2.71
CA ASP A 8 1.62 2.18 -3.96
C ASP A 8 2.45 2.65 -5.18
N GLU A 9 3.30 3.67 -5.02
CA GLU A 9 4.26 4.05 -6.07
C GLU A 9 5.27 2.93 -6.37
N TYR A 10 5.77 2.24 -5.33
CA TYR A 10 6.64 1.07 -5.50
C TYR A 10 5.90 -0.08 -6.20
N ALA A 11 4.65 -0.32 -5.83
CA ALA A 11 3.81 -1.35 -6.44
C ALA A 11 3.55 -1.08 -7.94
N ILE A 12 3.26 0.18 -8.29
CA ILE A 12 3.03 0.61 -9.68
C ILE A 12 4.30 0.48 -10.51
N GLU A 13 5.43 0.95 -10.00
CA GLU A 13 6.69 0.82 -10.70
C GLU A 13 7.03 -0.65 -10.94
N GLU A 14 6.83 -1.51 -9.94
CA GLU A 14 7.08 -2.95 -10.08
C GLU A 14 6.15 -3.56 -11.14
N ALA A 15 4.87 -3.22 -11.13
CA ALA A 15 3.91 -3.70 -12.12
C ALA A 15 4.33 -3.31 -13.54
N ILE A 16 4.79 -2.07 -13.71
CA ILE A 16 5.31 -1.57 -14.99
C ILE A 16 6.57 -2.32 -15.40
N GLN A 17 7.52 -2.57 -14.50
CA GLN A 17 8.74 -3.32 -14.80
C GLN A 17 8.44 -4.78 -15.17
N VAL A 18 7.54 -5.43 -14.44
CA VAL A 18 7.08 -6.80 -14.75
C VAL A 18 6.46 -6.84 -16.15
N ARG A 19 5.57 -5.89 -16.47
CA ARG A 19 4.98 -5.78 -17.81
C ARG A 19 6.03 -5.49 -18.89
N ASP A 20 6.98 -4.60 -18.63
CA ASP A 20 8.03 -4.25 -19.59
C ASP A 20 8.97 -5.46 -19.86
N LYS A 21 9.18 -6.34 -18.87
CA LYS A 21 10.03 -7.54 -18.98
C LYS A 21 9.30 -8.75 -19.58
N HIS A 22 8.05 -8.99 -19.19
CA HIS A 22 7.30 -10.22 -19.52
C HIS A 22 6.13 -9.99 -20.49
N GLY A 23 5.79 -8.74 -20.79
CA GLY A 23 4.56 -8.37 -21.50
C GLY A 23 3.35 -8.34 -20.58
N GLY A 24 2.17 -8.12 -21.15
CA GLY A 24 0.90 -8.04 -20.42
C GLY A 24 0.31 -6.62 -20.41
N GLU A 25 -0.60 -6.38 -19.49
CA GLU A 25 -1.33 -5.12 -19.33
C GLU A 25 -1.39 -4.76 -17.83
N VAL A 26 -1.11 -3.50 -17.49
CA VAL A 26 -1.19 -3.00 -16.12
C VAL A 26 -2.46 -2.16 -15.96
N THR A 27 -3.38 -2.64 -15.13
CA THR A 27 -4.57 -1.89 -14.72
C THR A 27 -4.39 -1.42 -13.29
N VAL A 28 -4.48 -0.11 -13.05
CA VAL A 28 -4.52 0.46 -11.69
C VAL A 28 -5.97 0.60 -11.25
N VAL A 29 -6.29 0.20 -10.02
CA VAL A 29 -7.65 0.22 -9.47
C VAL A 29 -7.60 0.93 -8.13
N THR A 30 -8.55 1.82 -7.87
CA THR A 30 -8.73 2.46 -6.56
C THR A 30 -10.20 2.45 -6.16
N VAL A 31 -10.45 2.37 -4.86
CA VAL A 31 -11.77 2.62 -4.27
C VAL A 31 -11.70 3.97 -3.59
N GLY A 32 -12.64 4.86 -3.88
CA GLY A 32 -12.71 6.18 -3.27
C GLY A 32 -13.43 7.20 -4.14
N SER A 33 -13.44 8.44 -3.69
CA SER A 33 -14.17 9.54 -4.35
C SER A 33 -13.59 9.95 -5.71
N GLU A 34 -14.33 10.79 -6.44
CA GLU A 34 -13.87 11.46 -7.66
C GLU A 34 -12.52 12.18 -7.49
N GLU A 35 -12.15 12.60 -6.26
CA GLU A 35 -10.85 13.24 -6.02
C GLU A 35 -9.68 12.30 -6.38
N ALA A 36 -9.88 10.97 -6.24
CA ALA A 36 -8.89 9.94 -6.56
C ALA A 36 -8.58 9.81 -8.05
N GLU A 37 -9.39 10.42 -8.94
CA GLU A 37 -9.13 10.41 -10.38
C GLU A 37 -7.76 11.04 -10.69
N LYS A 38 -7.36 12.07 -9.95
CA LYS A 38 -6.08 12.77 -10.16
C LYS A 38 -4.88 11.85 -9.90
N GLU A 39 -4.97 11.02 -8.87
CA GLU A 39 -3.98 9.99 -8.53
C GLU A 39 -3.93 8.94 -9.64
N LEU A 40 -5.08 8.41 -10.08
CA LEU A 40 -5.15 7.47 -11.20
C LEU A 40 -4.53 8.03 -12.48
N ARG A 41 -4.78 9.31 -12.79
CA ARG A 41 -4.14 9.99 -13.94
C ARG A 41 -2.62 10.08 -13.79
N THR A 42 -2.12 10.19 -12.56
CA THR A 42 -0.68 10.14 -12.27
C THR A 42 -0.12 8.76 -12.54
N ALA A 43 -0.76 7.69 -12.07
CA ALA A 43 -0.37 6.30 -12.37
C ALA A 43 -0.38 5.99 -13.88
N LEU A 44 -1.42 6.43 -14.60
CA LEU A 44 -1.49 6.34 -16.07
C LEU A 44 -0.34 7.10 -16.76
N ALA A 45 0.10 8.22 -16.18
CA ALA A 45 1.21 9.02 -16.68
C ALA A 45 2.59 8.40 -16.37
N MET A 46 2.72 7.66 -15.27
CA MET A 46 3.90 6.86 -14.94
C MET A 46 4.08 5.71 -15.91
N GLY A 47 2.99 5.01 -16.25
CA GLY A 47 3.06 3.95 -17.24
C GLY A 47 1.91 2.96 -17.29
N CYS A 48 0.99 2.95 -16.32
CA CYS A 48 -0.17 2.03 -16.32
C CYS A 48 -1.01 2.16 -17.60
N ASP A 49 -1.59 1.07 -18.07
CA ASP A 49 -2.31 1.01 -19.34
C ASP A 49 -3.76 1.47 -19.21
N LYS A 50 -4.43 1.03 -18.14
CA LYS A 50 -5.82 1.36 -17.79
C LYS A 50 -5.93 1.77 -16.33
N ALA A 51 -6.97 2.54 -16.02
CA ALA A 51 -7.33 2.90 -14.66
C ALA A 51 -8.80 2.57 -14.41
N VAL A 52 -9.12 2.22 -13.18
CA VAL A 52 -10.49 2.03 -12.70
C VAL A 52 -10.66 2.77 -11.38
N LEU A 53 -11.66 3.63 -11.32
CA LEU A 53 -12.17 4.26 -10.11
C LEU A 53 -13.44 3.51 -9.71
N ILE A 54 -13.49 2.99 -8.49
CA ILE A 54 -14.72 2.46 -7.90
C ILE A 54 -15.16 3.47 -6.85
N ASN A 55 -16.17 4.26 -7.18
CA ASN A 55 -16.71 5.30 -6.31
C ASN A 55 -17.86 4.73 -5.48
N ILE A 56 -17.72 4.76 -4.16
CA ILE A 56 -18.70 4.25 -3.20
C ILE A 56 -19.04 5.29 -2.12
N ASP A 57 -18.62 6.55 -2.32
CA ASP A 57 -18.75 7.61 -1.32
C ASP A 57 -20.22 8.02 -1.09
N ASP A 58 -21.06 7.89 -2.12
CA ASP A 58 -22.50 8.16 -2.04
C ASP A 58 -23.29 6.96 -1.46
N ASP A 59 -22.72 5.75 -1.51
CA ASP A 59 -23.38 4.51 -1.08
C ASP A 59 -23.06 4.14 0.37
N VAL A 60 -21.86 4.46 0.86
CA VAL A 60 -21.36 4.00 2.16
C VAL A 60 -20.91 5.15 3.05
N GLU A 61 -21.63 5.39 4.15
CA GLU A 61 -21.32 6.48 5.11
C GLU A 61 -19.97 6.30 5.84
N GLU A 62 -19.64 5.07 6.23
CA GLU A 62 -18.39 4.73 6.93
C GLU A 62 -17.69 3.61 6.18
N GLN A 63 -16.44 3.84 5.76
CA GLN A 63 -15.62 2.86 5.06
C GLN A 63 -14.46 2.40 5.96
N ASP A 64 -14.21 1.09 5.99
CA ASP A 64 -13.03 0.53 6.62
C ASP A 64 -12.29 -0.46 5.70
N GLN A 65 -11.24 -1.09 6.21
CA GLN A 65 -10.45 -2.02 5.39
C GLN A 65 -11.22 -3.27 4.97
N TYR A 66 -12.31 -3.63 5.67
CA TYR A 66 -13.18 -4.71 5.24
C TYR A 66 -14.01 -4.26 4.03
N THR A 67 -14.64 -3.07 4.10
CA THR A 67 -15.37 -2.45 2.98
C THR A 67 -14.50 -2.40 1.72
N THR A 68 -13.31 -1.78 1.81
CA THR A 68 -12.40 -1.62 0.66
C THR A 68 -11.97 -2.96 0.09
N ALA A 69 -11.63 -3.94 0.94
CA ALA A 69 -11.19 -5.25 0.48
C ALA A 69 -12.32 -6.02 -0.21
N LYS A 70 -13.56 -5.89 0.26
CA LYS A 70 -14.73 -6.53 -0.35
C LYS A 70 -15.00 -5.99 -1.75
N VAL A 71 -15.04 -4.67 -1.89
CA VAL A 71 -15.23 -4.00 -3.18
C VAL A 71 -14.14 -4.38 -4.18
N LEU A 72 -12.87 -4.33 -3.76
CA LEU A 72 -11.75 -4.72 -4.64
C LEU A 72 -11.79 -6.19 -5.03
N ALA A 73 -12.05 -7.10 -4.08
CA ALA A 73 -12.12 -8.53 -4.37
C ALA A 73 -13.26 -8.86 -5.33
N GLU A 74 -14.41 -8.22 -5.14
CA GLU A 74 -15.57 -8.36 -6.03
C GLU A 74 -15.22 -7.93 -7.46
N TYR A 75 -14.67 -6.73 -7.63
CA TYR A 75 -14.23 -6.26 -8.95
C TYR A 75 -13.20 -7.19 -9.61
N LEU A 76 -12.28 -7.77 -8.83
CA LEU A 76 -11.20 -8.61 -9.33
C LEU A 76 -11.62 -10.07 -9.62
N LYS A 77 -12.73 -10.56 -9.04
CA LYS A 77 -13.10 -11.99 -9.07
C LYS A 77 -13.22 -12.56 -10.49
N ASP A 78 -13.76 -11.77 -11.41
CA ASP A 78 -14.00 -12.18 -12.80
C ASP A 78 -12.89 -11.75 -13.77
N LYS A 79 -11.91 -10.97 -13.29
CA LYS A 79 -10.79 -10.49 -14.11
C LYS A 79 -9.64 -11.49 -14.19
N ASN A 80 -9.58 -12.45 -13.26
CA ASN A 80 -8.54 -13.48 -13.17
C ASN A 80 -7.10 -12.91 -13.32
N PRO A 81 -6.68 -11.94 -12.47
CA PRO A 81 -5.35 -11.36 -12.57
C PRO A 81 -4.27 -12.40 -12.22
N ASP A 82 -3.19 -12.44 -13.01
CA ASP A 82 -2.02 -13.28 -12.69
C ASP A 82 -1.24 -12.74 -11.49
N LEU A 83 -1.15 -11.41 -11.36
CA LEU A 83 -0.39 -10.74 -10.30
C LEU A 83 -1.16 -9.52 -9.80
N ILE A 84 -1.34 -9.44 -8.48
CA ILE A 84 -1.86 -8.24 -7.82
C ILE A 84 -0.73 -7.61 -7.00
N LEU A 85 -0.50 -6.33 -7.23
CA LEU A 85 0.51 -5.52 -6.54
C LEU A 85 -0.20 -4.41 -5.77
N ALA A 86 0.03 -4.34 -4.46
CA ALA A 86 -0.49 -3.30 -3.59
C ALA A 86 0.64 -2.70 -2.74
N GLY A 87 0.48 -1.51 -2.18
CA GLY A 87 1.38 -0.99 -1.17
C GLY A 87 1.30 -1.78 0.14
N ASN A 88 2.40 -1.88 0.88
CA ASN A 88 2.43 -2.58 2.16
C ASN A 88 1.47 -1.96 3.20
N VAL A 89 1.45 -0.63 3.27
CA VAL A 89 0.61 0.12 4.21
C VAL A 89 0.17 1.43 3.56
N ALA A 90 -1.07 1.86 3.82
CA ALA A 90 -1.52 3.21 3.52
C ALA A 90 -1.12 4.16 4.66
N ILE A 91 -0.47 5.28 4.36
CA ILE A 91 0.12 6.17 5.37
C ILE A 91 -0.89 6.94 6.23
N ASP A 92 -2.15 6.97 5.81
CA ASP A 92 -3.27 7.60 6.52
C ASP A 92 -3.85 6.68 7.61
N GLY A 93 -4.25 5.46 7.24
CA GLY A 93 -4.88 4.48 8.13
C GLY A 93 -3.90 3.51 8.79
N GLY A 94 -2.73 3.29 8.20
CA GLY A 94 -1.62 2.58 8.82
C GLY A 94 -1.84 1.08 9.06
N SER A 95 -2.91 0.48 8.53
CA SER A 95 -3.34 -0.86 8.94
C SER A 95 -2.65 -2.01 8.20
N GLY A 96 -2.31 -1.81 6.92
CA GLY A 96 -1.71 -2.86 6.06
C GLY A 96 -2.61 -4.07 5.81
N GLN A 97 -3.93 -3.94 6.01
CA GLN A 97 -4.85 -5.08 5.98
C GLN A 97 -5.51 -5.35 4.64
N VAL A 98 -5.64 -4.33 3.77
CA VAL A 98 -6.46 -4.44 2.55
C VAL A 98 -5.90 -5.51 1.60
N GLY A 99 -4.61 -5.46 1.28
CA GLY A 99 -3.97 -6.44 0.38
C GLY A 99 -4.17 -7.90 0.81
N PRO A 100 -3.76 -8.30 2.04
CA PRO A 100 -4.00 -9.65 2.54
C PRO A 100 -5.47 -10.08 2.55
N ARG A 101 -6.40 -9.16 2.89
CA ARG A 101 -7.84 -9.45 2.86
C ARG A 101 -8.35 -9.71 1.46
N VAL A 102 -7.90 -8.92 0.47
CA VAL A 102 -8.25 -9.14 -0.95
C VAL A 102 -7.76 -10.52 -1.41
N ALA A 103 -6.52 -10.88 -1.08
CA ALA A 103 -5.98 -12.20 -1.44
C ALA A 103 -6.78 -13.35 -0.83
N GLU A 104 -7.14 -13.25 0.44
CA GLU A 104 -7.96 -14.23 1.14
C GLU A 104 -9.35 -14.36 0.51
N LEU A 105 -10.00 -13.24 0.19
CA LEU A 105 -11.32 -13.23 -0.46
C LEU A 105 -11.29 -13.84 -1.87
N LEU A 106 -10.20 -13.65 -2.62
CA LEU A 106 -9.98 -14.24 -3.93
C LEU A 106 -9.48 -15.70 -3.86
N GLY A 107 -9.06 -16.18 -2.68
CA GLY A 107 -8.51 -17.52 -2.49
C GLY A 107 -7.15 -17.72 -3.18
N ILE A 108 -6.33 -16.67 -3.30
CA ILE A 108 -5.00 -16.72 -3.92
C ILE A 108 -3.88 -16.58 -2.86
N PRO A 109 -2.68 -17.16 -3.09
CA PRO A 109 -1.56 -16.95 -2.19
C PRO A 109 -1.14 -15.48 -2.16
N TYR A 110 -0.57 -15.06 -1.03
CA TYR A 110 0.00 -13.72 -0.90
C TYR A 110 1.30 -13.67 -0.10
N VAL A 111 2.16 -12.69 -0.42
CA VAL A 111 3.38 -12.38 0.33
C VAL A 111 3.43 -10.88 0.60
N THR A 112 3.51 -10.49 1.87
CA THR A 112 3.54 -9.08 2.25
C THR A 112 4.95 -8.55 2.45
N THR A 113 5.12 -7.24 2.32
CA THR A 113 6.35 -6.52 2.71
C THR A 113 7.57 -6.93 1.87
N ILE A 114 7.37 -6.98 0.56
CA ILE A 114 8.38 -7.48 -0.38
C ILE A 114 9.38 -6.39 -0.77
N THR A 115 10.65 -6.76 -0.85
CA THR A 115 11.76 -5.91 -1.31
C THR A 115 12.39 -6.43 -2.60
N LYS A 116 11.95 -7.60 -3.10
CA LYS A 116 12.30 -8.10 -4.43
C LYS A 116 11.24 -9.03 -4.97
N LEU A 117 10.98 -8.94 -6.28
CA LEU A 117 10.13 -9.85 -7.04
C LEU A 117 10.89 -10.31 -8.29
N ASP A 118 11.01 -11.61 -8.49
CA ASP A 118 11.48 -12.18 -9.76
C ASP A 118 10.52 -13.26 -10.24
N ILE A 119 10.12 -13.18 -11.51
CA ILE A 119 9.21 -14.10 -12.15
C ILE A 119 10.00 -14.84 -13.23
N ALA A 120 10.06 -16.17 -13.11
CA ALA A 120 10.73 -17.05 -14.05
C ALA A 120 9.74 -17.61 -15.09
N ASP A 121 10.29 -18.15 -16.18
CA ASP A 121 9.50 -18.81 -17.22
C ASP A 121 8.68 -19.97 -16.63
N GLY A 122 7.40 -20.05 -17.00
CA GLY A 122 6.47 -21.05 -16.49
C GLY A 122 5.69 -20.65 -15.23
N GLY A 123 5.82 -19.40 -14.76
CA GLY A 123 4.98 -18.84 -13.70
C GLY A 123 5.49 -19.09 -12.27
N ASN A 124 6.72 -19.58 -12.12
CA ASN A 124 7.40 -19.66 -10.83
C ASN A 124 7.88 -18.27 -10.41
N VAL A 125 7.68 -17.94 -9.14
CA VAL A 125 7.99 -16.62 -8.57
C VAL A 125 8.91 -16.79 -7.37
N THR A 126 9.97 -15.99 -7.32
CA THR A 126 10.86 -15.86 -6.16
C THR A 126 10.68 -14.46 -5.57
N VAL A 127 10.33 -14.39 -4.30
CA VAL A 127 10.07 -13.15 -3.57
C VAL A 127 11.07 -13.02 -2.43
N VAL A 128 11.62 -11.83 -2.23
CA VAL A 128 12.36 -11.50 -1.00
C VAL A 128 11.48 -10.61 -0.14
N ARG A 129 11.25 -11.04 1.09
CA ARG A 129 10.43 -10.36 2.08
C ARG A 129 11.32 -9.80 3.19
N ASP A 130 11.13 -8.53 3.51
CA ASP A 130 11.78 -7.90 4.66
C ASP A 130 11.13 -8.38 5.96
N VAL A 131 11.95 -8.84 6.90
CA VAL A 131 11.55 -9.21 8.25
C VAL A 131 12.49 -8.53 9.26
N GLU A 132 12.12 -8.48 10.54
CA GLU A 132 12.87 -7.69 11.52
C GLU A 132 14.32 -8.19 11.69
N GLY A 133 15.26 -7.54 10.98
CA GLY A 133 16.69 -7.82 11.03
C GLY A 133 17.20 -8.89 10.07
N ASP A 134 16.38 -9.41 9.15
CA ASP A 134 16.77 -10.42 8.16
C ASP A 134 15.87 -10.36 6.91
N GLU A 135 16.17 -11.18 5.90
CA GLU A 135 15.36 -11.34 4.70
C GLU A 135 14.89 -12.79 4.54
N GLU A 136 13.61 -12.98 4.20
CA GLU A 136 13.06 -14.29 3.85
C GLU A 136 12.95 -14.45 2.34
N ILE A 137 13.47 -15.55 1.79
CA ILE A 137 13.31 -15.91 0.38
C ILE A 137 12.17 -16.93 0.27
N ILE A 138 11.13 -16.57 -0.49
CA ILE A 138 9.91 -17.37 -0.65
C ILE A 138 9.77 -17.75 -2.13
N GLU A 139 9.60 -19.04 -2.40
CA GLU A 139 9.28 -19.56 -3.73
C GLU A 139 7.80 -19.91 -3.82
N THR A 140 7.13 -19.43 -4.86
CA THR A 140 5.69 -19.63 -5.09
C THR A 140 5.37 -19.62 -6.59
N SER A 141 4.11 -19.58 -6.97
CA SER A 141 3.65 -19.49 -8.36
C SER A 141 2.51 -18.47 -8.51
N LEU A 142 2.27 -18.02 -9.74
CA LEU A 142 1.08 -17.25 -10.10
C LEU A 142 -0.19 -18.15 -10.07
N PRO A 143 -1.39 -17.63 -9.76
CA PRO A 143 -1.67 -16.24 -9.42
C PRO A 143 -1.20 -15.87 -8.02
N LEU A 144 -0.74 -14.62 -7.83
CA LEU A 144 -0.13 -14.16 -6.58
C LEU A 144 -0.53 -12.72 -6.25
N LEU A 145 -0.77 -12.42 -4.97
CA LEU A 145 -0.79 -11.05 -4.47
C LEU A 145 0.48 -10.73 -3.69
N VAL A 146 1.12 -9.60 -3.95
CA VAL A 146 2.24 -9.13 -3.12
C VAL A 146 2.06 -7.69 -2.69
N THR A 147 2.61 -7.35 -1.52
CA THR A 147 2.61 -5.96 -1.02
C THR A 147 4.00 -5.35 -1.04
N ALA A 148 4.14 -4.21 -1.71
CA ALA A 148 5.41 -3.54 -1.96
C ALA A 148 5.89 -2.76 -0.73
N GLN A 149 7.15 -3.01 -0.33
CA GLN A 149 7.85 -2.28 0.73
C GLN A 149 8.87 -1.32 0.12
N GLN A 150 9.24 -0.29 0.89
CA GLN A 150 10.36 0.57 0.56
C GLN A 150 11.62 -0.27 0.30
N GLY A 151 12.29 0.00 -0.82
CA GLY A 151 13.49 -0.73 -1.25
C GLY A 151 13.24 -1.73 -2.38
N LEU A 152 11.98 -2.00 -2.73
CA LEU A 152 11.64 -2.85 -3.88
C LEU A 152 12.20 -2.30 -5.20
N ASN A 153 12.00 -1.00 -5.44
CA ASN A 153 12.47 -0.29 -6.63
C ASN A 153 12.56 1.23 -6.37
N GLU A 154 12.94 1.99 -7.40
CA GLU A 154 12.87 3.46 -7.42
C GLU A 154 11.77 3.91 -8.41
N PRO A 155 10.61 4.41 -7.92
CA PRO A 155 9.50 4.78 -8.79
C PRO A 155 9.87 5.85 -9.81
N ARG A 156 9.48 5.65 -11.07
CA ARG A 156 9.73 6.62 -12.13
C ARG A 156 8.82 7.84 -12.00
N TYR A 157 9.37 9.02 -12.27
CA TYR A 157 8.56 10.23 -12.37
C TYR A 157 7.78 10.29 -13.70
N PRO A 158 6.52 10.75 -13.69
CA PRO A 158 5.77 11.01 -14.90
C PRO A 158 6.50 11.98 -15.84
N SER A 159 6.73 11.56 -17.07
CA SER A 159 7.28 12.45 -18.11
C SER A 159 6.20 13.37 -18.67
N LEU A 160 6.56 14.56 -19.17
CA LEU A 160 5.60 15.46 -19.85
C LEU A 160 4.81 14.76 -20.98
N PRO A 161 5.44 13.95 -21.86
CA PRO A 161 4.69 13.16 -22.84
C PRO A 161 3.75 12.14 -22.20
N GLY A 162 4.15 11.52 -21.08
CA GLY A 162 3.33 10.59 -20.31
C GLY A 162 2.07 11.25 -19.77
N ILE A 163 2.20 12.42 -19.16
CA ILE A 163 1.08 13.22 -18.64
C ILE A 163 0.07 13.58 -19.75
N MET A 164 0.57 13.95 -20.94
CA MET A 164 -0.30 14.24 -22.09
C MET A 164 -1.05 13.01 -22.60
N LYS A 165 -0.40 11.84 -22.61
CA LYS A 165 -1.01 10.58 -23.03
C LYS A 165 -2.01 10.05 -22.00
N ALA A 166 -1.75 10.23 -20.71
CA ALA A 166 -2.60 9.76 -19.62
C ALA A 166 -4.03 10.29 -19.70
N LYS A 167 -4.22 11.54 -20.16
CA LYS A 167 -5.55 12.14 -20.40
C LYS A 167 -6.39 11.40 -21.44
N LYS A 168 -5.76 10.60 -22.31
CA LYS A 168 -6.42 9.83 -23.37
C LYS A 168 -6.49 8.34 -23.07
N LYS A 169 -5.82 7.87 -22.01
CA LYS A 169 -5.87 6.46 -21.62
C LYS A 169 -7.24 6.15 -20.98
N PRO A 170 -7.73 4.90 -21.12
CA PRO A 170 -8.97 4.49 -20.50
C PRO A 170 -8.93 4.68 -18.99
N LEU A 171 -9.94 5.36 -18.48
CA LEU A 171 -10.28 5.42 -17.06
C LEU A 171 -11.76 5.06 -16.99
N GLU A 172 -12.04 3.90 -16.42
CA GLU A 172 -13.40 3.43 -16.14
C GLU A 172 -13.79 3.90 -14.75
N GLU A 173 -15.03 4.34 -14.60
CA GLU A 173 -15.61 4.72 -13.32
C GLU A 173 -16.79 3.80 -13.10
N LEU A 174 -16.82 3.17 -11.92
CA LEU A 174 -17.83 2.21 -11.50
C LEU A 174 -18.42 2.68 -10.17
N GLU A 175 -19.71 2.45 -10.00
CA GLU A 175 -20.43 2.62 -8.73
C GLU A 175 -20.60 1.26 -8.03
N LEU A 176 -21.11 1.25 -6.80
CA LEU A 176 -21.38 -0.02 -6.10
C LEU A 176 -22.39 -0.88 -6.88
N ASP A 177 -23.40 -0.25 -7.49
CA ASP A 177 -24.43 -0.89 -8.33
C ASP A 177 -23.88 -1.60 -9.58
N ASP A 178 -22.67 -1.25 -10.04
CA ASP A 178 -21.99 -1.93 -11.15
C ASP A 178 -21.32 -3.24 -10.73
N LEU A 179 -21.24 -3.48 -9.41
CA LEU A 179 -20.70 -4.69 -8.79
C LEU A 179 -21.85 -5.55 -8.23
N ASP A 180 -21.63 -6.85 -8.07
CA ASP A 180 -22.63 -7.76 -7.47
C ASP A 180 -22.59 -7.65 -5.93
N LEU A 181 -22.75 -6.43 -5.41
CA LEU A 181 -22.70 -6.07 -3.98
C LEU A 181 -23.84 -5.12 -3.62
N ASP A 182 -24.43 -5.33 -2.45
CA ASP A 182 -25.36 -4.40 -1.82
C ASP A 182 -24.66 -3.61 -0.68
N GLU A 183 -25.27 -2.50 -0.23
CA GLU A 183 -24.77 -1.69 0.90
C GLU A 183 -24.47 -2.53 2.16
N ASP A 184 -25.32 -3.52 2.44
CA ASP A 184 -25.19 -4.43 3.60
C ASP A 184 -23.92 -5.30 3.52
N ASP A 185 -23.45 -5.65 2.32
CA ASP A 185 -22.27 -6.49 2.12
C ASP A 185 -20.96 -5.75 2.43
N VAL A 186 -20.98 -4.44 2.22
CA VAL A 186 -19.83 -3.54 2.36
C VAL A 186 -19.87 -2.69 3.62
N GLU A 187 -20.90 -2.83 4.46
CA GLU A 187 -21.02 -2.13 5.75
C GLU A 187 -19.73 -2.32 6.60
N ALA A 188 -19.13 -1.19 6.99
CA ALA A 188 -17.92 -1.17 7.81
C ALA A 188 -18.09 -1.98 9.11
N LYS A 189 -17.04 -2.73 9.47
CA LYS A 189 -17.03 -3.59 10.67
C LYS A 189 -16.30 -2.94 11.85
N THR A 190 -15.72 -1.77 11.63
CA THR A 190 -15.04 -0.97 12.63
C THR A 190 -15.62 0.44 12.66
N LYS A 191 -15.64 1.04 13.86
CA LYS A 191 -16.13 2.41 14.08
C LYS A 191 -15.10 3.22 14.83
N THR A 192 -14.75 4.38 14.29
CA THR A 192 -13.84 5.32 14.96
C THR A 192 -14.62 6.13 15.99
N ILE A 193 -14.34 5.92 17.27
CA ILE A 193 -15.03 6.62 18.36
C ILE A 193 -14.45 8.03 18.54
N GLU A 194 -13.12 8.13 18.69
CA GLU A 194 -12.41 9.40 18.91
C GLU A 194 -10.99 9.34 18.34
N VAL A 195 -10.52 10.47 17.79
CA VAL A 195 -9.14 10.68 17.34
C VAL A 195 -8.51 11.80 18.16
N PHE A 196 -7.38 11.51 18.81
CA PHE A 196 -6.65 12.47 19.63
C PHE A 196 -5.28 12.76 19.06
N LEU A 197 -4.93 14.05 18.98
CA LEU A 197 -3.58 14.45 18.64
C LEU A 197 -2.61 14.02 19.75
N ARG A 198 -1.47 13.46 19.34
CA ARG A 198 -0.38 13.17 20.26
C ARG A 198 -0.02 14.44 21.02
N ARG A 199 -0.01 14.37 22.35
CA ARG A 199 0.39 15.50 23.20
C ARG A 199 1.76 16.00 22.76
N SER A 200 1.89 17.30 22.53
CA SER A 200 3.18 17.88 22.14
C SER A 200 4.24 17.52 23.18
N GLY A 201 5.39 17.06 22.70
CA GLY A 201 6.48 16.61 23.57
C GLY A 201 6.86 17.71 24.56
N ARG A 202 7.08 17.35 25.83
CA ARG A 202 7.61 18.30 26.83
C ARG A 202 8.91 18.90 26.29
N ARG A 203 9.07 20.24 26.41
CA ARG A 203 10.30 20.94 25.99
C ARG A 203 11.53 20.13 26.42
N HIS A 204 12.28 19.61 25.44
CA HIS A 204 13.50 18.87 25.72
C HIS A 204 14.47 19.78 26.48
N ARG A 205 14.85 19.36 27.69
CA ARG A 205 15.87 20.07 28.46
C ARG A 205 17.22 19.71 27.87
N ARG A 206 17.84 20.62 27.11
CA ARG A 206 19.23 20.48 26.65
C ARG A 206 20.15 20.34 27.87
N ARG A 207 20.65 19.13 28.13
CA ARG A 207 21.73 18.93 29.11
C ARG A 207 23.05 19.19 28.40
N ARG A 208 23.75 20.27 28.77
CA ARG A 208 25.13 20.52 28.33
C ARG A 208 26.06 19.89 29.36
N GLY A 209 26.83 18.88 28.97
CA GLY A 209 27.87 18.29 29.81
C GLY A 209 29.12 19.18 29.85
N GLY A 210 29.43 19.74 31.02
CA GLY A 210 30.70 20.39 31.33
C GLY A 210 31.52 19.51 32.28
N ARG A 211 32.84 19.48 32.08
CA ARG A 211 33.85 18.62 32.72
C ARG A 211 33.67 18.40 34.24
N GLN A 212 33.84 17.13 34.63
CA GLN A 212 34.25 16.61 35.95
C GLN A 212 33.59 17.29 37.17
N HIS A 213 32.55 16.64 37.70
CA HIS A 213 32.31 16.64 39.14
C HIS A 213 33.63 16.26 39.81
N ARG A 214 34.25 17.19 40.55
CA ARG A 214 35.10 16.79 41.68
C ARG A 214 34.19 15.99 42.58
N LEU A 215 34.39 14.68 42.63
CA LEU A 215 33.87 13.85 43.71
C LEU A 215 34.41 14.46 45.01
N CYS A 216 33.52 14.96 45.86
CA CYS A 216 33.89 15.19 47.25
C CYS A 216 34.21 13.81 47.85
N PRO A 217 35.37 13.62 48.49
CA PRO A 217 35.75 12.34 49.08
C PRO A 217 34.79 11.81 50.16
N SER A 218 33.82 12.62 50.62
CA SER A 218 32.84 12.24 51.64
C SER A 218 31.73 11.31 51.15
N ASP A 219 31.49 11.21 49.84
CA ASP A 219 30.32 10.50 49.31
C ASP A 219 30.59 9.02 48.96
N LEU A 220 31.81 8.53 49.22
CA LEU A 220 32.23 7.13 49.00
C LEU A 220 31.85 6.17 50.15
N LEU A 221 31.19 6.65 51.20
CA LEU A 221 30.92 5.85 52.42
C LEU A 221 29.48 5.31 52.56
N ARG A 222 28.71 5.25 51.47
CA ARG A 222 27.41 4.57 51.45
C ARG A 222 27.26 3.62 50.27
N GLN A 223 28.15 2.64 50.18
CA GLN A 223 27.86 1.35 49.54
C GLN A 223 27.76 0.29 50.63
N SER A 224 26.53 -0.08 50.99
CA SER A 224 26.12 -1.34 51.62
C SER A 224 24.66 -1.23 52.05
N VAL A 225 23.74 -1.60 51.15
CA VAL A 225 22.77 -2.73 51.21
C VAL A 225 22.13 -2.81 49.83
#